data_AF-F0YA41-F1
#
_entry.id   AF-F0YA41-F1
#
_cell.length_a   1.000
_cell.length_b   1.000
_cell.length_c   1.000
_cell.angle_alpha   90.00
_cell.angle_beta   90.00
_cell.angle_gamma   90.00
#
_symmetry.space_group_name_H-M   'P 1'
#
loop_
_entity.id
_entity.type
_entity.pdbx_description
1 polymer ?
#
loop_
_entity_poly.entity_id
_entity_poly.type
_entity_poly.pdbx_seq_one_letter_code
_entity_poly.pdbx_strand_id
1 'polypeptide(L)'
;GVIYLSVLMGFLVEAISAMMNRATRGLSPLVEDDHLIVIGFTHKCLEVLEQLALALESDGGGLIVVLAGEDDDSDDVHRVIRDTIPEKALRGSKIAVRRGNPQSLADLQRVSVQDAKAVIILSPTGTSADRADCSVLRTVLALTALRGDADHTTHIIAELQDIDNRHIVQVTGGPAVECVVSHDICSRLLLTTSRHPGLGLVYDHIFGFEGSEFYLKEWPQLVGRTFGEIYASFPTAVPIGLKVADRRPHGIMLNPPRDFRVSEGDEVIVLAADDDTYAPALGSAEPAEPQGFQFAGEESKKSMRERVLLCNWRRDVDDMLLMLDEAVKDGSEVHIMSDISLEERRDVFHVEGFDEDKLRSITLHHHVGRTTVKRDLEVVPLREMDSVLILADERHEASPLESDAQNLATLLLIRDIRQSCKERDDAASLSERKLLSIEDDGSRRSLDDVDDCSIICEILDSRTSAVARVNSSIAAQAEYVLSHGICAKILAMVAMRREVKAILDELLTDDGHSPMVFPASKLDGVTGDPGRTSFAALARVAMDKHVLLLGYQKIVEGQLILNPQKKDVESLWSKHDLLVGL
;
A
#
# COMPACT_ATOMS: atom_id res chain seq x y z
N GLY A 1 -66.42 -7.14 -22.02
CA GLY A 1 -65.65 -6.29 -22.95
C GLY A 1 -64.81 -5.30 -22.19
N VAL A 2 -65.36 -4.12 -21.89
CA VAL A 2 -64.63 -2.99 -21.27
C VAL A 2 -64.02 -3.34 -19.91
N ILE A 3 -64.78 -3.98 -19.01
CA ILE A 3 -64.27 -4.38 -17.67
C ILE A 3 -63.05 -5.32 -17.78
N TYR A 4 -63.10 -6.28 -18.71
CA TYR A 4 -62.00 -7.24 -18.91
C TYR A 4 -60.75 -6.55 -19.48
N LEU A 5 -60.93 -5.62 -20.43
CA LEU A 5 -59.84 -4.82 -20.99
C LEU A 5 -59.20 -3.91 -19.91
N SER A 6 -60.01 -3.30 -19.04
CA SER A 6 -59.51 -2.46 -17.95
C SER A 6 -58.70 -3.26 -16.92
N VAL A 7 -59.14 -4.47 -16.57
CA VAL A 7 -58.40 -5.37 -15.68
C VAL A 7 -57.08 -5.81 -16.31
N LEU A 8 -57.10 -6.20 -17.60
CA LEU A 8 -55.91 -6.63 -18.33
C LEU A 8 -54.91 -5.48 -18.50
N MET A 9 -55.38 -4.27 -18.78
CA MET A 9 -54.54 -3.09 -18.83
C MET A 9 -53.97 -2.72 -17.45
N GLY A 10 -54.75 -2.91 -16.37
CA GLY A 10 -54.25 -2.77 -15.00
C GLY A 10 -53.08 -3.72 -14.71
N PHE A 11 -53.23 -5.01 -15.02
CA PHE A 11 -52.14 -5.98 -14.91
C PHE A 11 -50.95 -5.66 -15.81
N LEU A 12 -51.17 -5.14 -17.02
CA LEU A 12 -50.09 -4.75 -17.92
C LEU A 12 -49.32 -3.54 -17.39
N VAL A 13 -50.01 -2.50 -16.89
CA VAL A 13 -49.37 -1.35 -16.25
C VAL A 13 -48.60 -1.80 -15.01
N GLU A 14 -49.19 -2.64 -14.16
CA GLU A 14 -48.52 -3.15 -12.97
C GLU A 14 -47.29 -4.01 -13.32
N ALA A 15 -47.38 -4.86 -14.35
CA ALA A 15 -46.26 -5.64 -14.85
C ALA A 15 -45.15 -4.77 -15.45
N ILE A 16 -45.50 -3.74 -16.24
CA ILE A 16 -44.54 -2.79 -16.81
C ILE A 16 -43.90 -1.96 -15.70
N SER A 17 -44.69 -1.43 -14.76
CA SER A 17 -44.18 -0.67 -13.62
C SER A 17 -43.29 -1.54 -12.73
N ALA A 18 -43.64 -2.80 -12.49
CA ALA A 18 -42.78 -3.74 -11.78
C ALA A 18 -41.48 -4.01 -12.54
N MET A 19 -41.54 -4.18 -13.86
CA MET A 19 -40.35 -4.39 -14.71
C MET A 19 -39.45 -3.15 -14.74
N MET A 20 -40.03 -1.95 -14.89
CA MET A 20 -39.31 -0.68 -14.83
C MET A 20 -38.68 -0.48 -13.44
N ASN A 21 -39.41 -0.74 -12.36
CA ASN A 21 -38.89 -0.66 -11.00
C ASN A 21 -37.77 -1.68 -10.73
N ARG A 22 -37.81 -2.86 -11.37
CA ARG A 22 -36.70 -3.82 -11.29
C ARG A 22 -35.47 -3.32 -12.05
N ALA A 23 -35.66 -2.69 -13.21
CA ALA A 23 -34.56 -2.09 -13.97
C ALA A 23 -33.91 -0.92 -13.22
N THR A 24 -34.71 -0.01 -12.63
CA THR A 24 -34.18 1.13 -11.85
C THR A 24 -33.46 0.69 -10.58
N ARG A 25 -33.90 -0.42 -9.97
CA ARG A 25 -33.25 -1.00 -8.77
C ARG A 25 -32.06 -1.92 -9.07
N GLY A 26 -31.61 -2.00 -10.33
CA GLY A 26 -30.49 -2.87 -10.71
C GLY A 26 -30.77 -4.37 -10.50
N LEU A 27 -32.03 -4.81 -10.63
CA LEU A 27 -32.44 -6.22 -10.49
C LEU A 27 -32.61 -6.91 -11.86
N SER A 28 -32.26 -6.24 -12.96
CA SER A 28 -32.21 -6.81 -14.31
C SER A 28 -30.94 -7.63 -14.52
N PRO A 29 -31.00 -8.77 -15.25
CA PRO A 29 -29.80 -9.55 -15.60
C PRO A 29 -28.84 -8.70 -16.45
N LEU A 30 -27.55 -8.89 -16.21
CA LEU A 30 -26.48 -8.41 -17.07
C LEU A 30 -26.25 -9.41 -18.20
N VAL A 31 -25.80 -8.93 -19.36
CA VAL A 31 -25.41 -9.77 -20.51
C VAL A 31 -24.16 -9.12 -21.10
N GLU A 32 -23.04 -9.34 -20.43
CA GLU A 32 -21.74 -8.73 -20.73
C GLU A 32 -20.66 -9.77 -20.47
N ASP A 33 -19.58 -9.71 -21.26
CA ASP A 33 -18.39 -10.55 -21.16
C ASP A 33 -17.18 -9.66 -20.82
N ASP A 34 -16.17 -10.22 -20.15
CA ASP A 34 -14.90 -9.54 -19.82
C ASP A 34 -15.04 -8.28 -18.92
N HIS A 35 -16.19 -8.14 -18.24
CA HIS A 35 -16.39 -7.09 -17.24
C HIS A 35 -15.76 -7.41 -15.89
N LEU A 36 -15.56 -6.38 -15.07
CA LEU A 36 -15.09 -6.53 -13.70
C LEU A 36 -16.25 -6.42 -12.72
N ILE A 37 -16.23 -7.21 -11.65
CA ILE A 37 -17.26 -7.19 -10.61
C ILE A 37 -16.61 -6.81 -9.28
N VAL A 38 -17.19 -5.83 -8.59
CA VAL A 38 -16.87 -5.49 -7.20
C VAL A 38 -18.07 -5.84 -6.33
N ILE A 39 -17.89 -6.77 -5.39
CA ILE A 39 -18.91 -7.23 -4.46
C ILE A 39 -18.72 -6.51 -3.13
N GLY A 40 -19.79 -5.87 -2.65
CA GLY A 40 -19.81 -5.08 -1.43
C GLY A 40 -19.60 -3.59 -1.70
N PHE A 41 -20.39 -2.75 -1.04
CA PHE A 41 -20.30 -1.29 -1.15
C PHE A 41 -19.81 -0.69 0.16
N THR A 42 -18.49 -0.52 0.28
CA THR A 42 -17.82 0.12 1.43
C THR A 42 -17.13 1.40 1.00
N HIS A 43 -16.56 2.19 1.92
CA HIS A 43 -15.77 3.38 1.55
C HIS A 43 -14.60 3.05 0.61
N LYS A 44 -13.97 1.88 0.78
CA LYS A 44 -12.91 1.36 -0.09
C LYS A 44 -13.39 1.05 -1.51
N CYS A 45 -14.69 0.77 -1.71
CA CYS A 45 -15.24 0.50 -3.03
C CYS A 45 -15.00 1.67 -3.99
N LEU A 46 -15.13 2.92 -3.51
CA LEU A 46 -14.96 4.09 -4.38
C LEU A 46 -13.52 4.20 -4.90
N GLU A 47 -12.54 3.96 -4.02
CA GLU A 47 -11.12 3.98 -4.38
C GLU A 47 -10.77 2.81 -5.33
N VAL A 48 -11.34 1.62 -5.10
CA VAL A 48 -11.17 0.48 -6.02
C VAL A 48 -11.74 0.80 -7.40
N LEU A 49 -12.91 1.44 -7.48
CA LEU A 49 -13.52 1.82 -8.76
C LEU A 49 -12.65 2.82 -9.54
N GLU A 50 -12.04 3.79 -8.86
CA GLU A 50 -11.10 4.72 -9.50
C GLU A 50 -9.85 4.00 -10.02
N GLN A 51 -9.27 3.10 -9.24
CA GLN A 51 -8.09 2.34 -9.66
C GLN A 51 -8.39 1.40 -10.85
N LEU A 52 -9.55 0.73 -10.84
CA LEU A 52 -9.98 -0.08 -11.98
C LEU A 52 -10.24 0.76 -13.23
N ALA A 53 -10.82 1.96 -13.07
CA ALA A 53 -11.02 2.87 -14.19
C ALA A 53 -9.69 3.35 -14.80
N LEU A 54 -8.68 3.63 -13.98
CA LEU A 54 -7.32 3.93 -14.44
C LEU A 54 -6.71 2.75 -15.20
N ALA A 55 -6.81 1.54 -14.66
CA ALA A 55 -6.28 0.34 -15.30
C ALA A 55 -6.91 0.02 -16.67
N LEU A 56 -8.16 0.44 -16.88
CA LEU A 56 -8.91 0.24 -18.13
C LEU A 56 -8.74 1.41 -19.12
N GLU A 57 -7.99 2.46 -18.79
CA GLU A 57 -7.82 3.64 -19.66
C GLU A 57 -7.16 3.27 -21.00
N SER A 58 -6.19 2.37 -20.99
CA SER A 58 -5.48 1.89 -22.20
C SER A 58 -6.40 1.13 -23.16
N ASP A 59 -7.43 0.44 -22.63
CA ASP A 59 -8.46 -0.25 -23.41
C ASP A 59 -9.59 0.69 -23.90
N GLY A 60 -9.52 1.98 -23.56
CA GLY A 60 -10.57 2.97 -23.86
C GLY A 60 -11.74 2.96 -22.86
N GLY A 61 -11.54 2.33 -21.70
CA GLY A 61 -12.52 2.12 -20.65
C GLY A 61 -13.22 0.76 -20.73
N GLY A 62 -13.76 0.29 -19.60
CA GLY A 62 -14.48 -0.98 -19.51
C GLY A 62 -15.77 -0.89 -18.70
N LEU A 63 -16.44 -2.02 -18.53
CA LEU A 63 -17.61 -2.11 -17.65
C LEU A 63 -17.18 -2.62 -16.27
N ILE A 64 -17.51 -1.85 -15.23
CA ILE A 64 -17.33 -2.24 -13.83
C ILE A 64 -18.70 -2.36 -13.17
N VAL A 65 -18.98 -3.53 -12.61
CA VAL A 65 -20.27 -3.85 -12.00
C VAL A 65 -20.10 -3.87 -10.48
N VAL A 66 -20.87 -3.04 -9.78
CA VAL A 66 -20.92 -3.05 -8.32
C VAL A 66 -22.13 -3.88 -7.88
N LEU A 67 -21.89 -5.00 -7.21
CA LEU A 67 -22.94 -5.75 -6.51
C LEU A 67 -23.03 -5.23 -5.07
N ALA A 68 -23.94 -4.26 -4.87
CA ALA A 68 -24.27 -3.73 -3.56
C ALA A 68 -25.18 -4.69 -2.79
N GLY A 69 -25.07 -4.65 -1.46
CA GLY A 69 -25.78 -5.54 -0.55
C GLY A 69 -27.29 -5.33 -0.59
N GLU A 70 -28.02 -6.29 -0.03
CA GLU A 70 -29.49 -6.21 0.00
C GLU A 70 -30.00 -5.02 0.81
N ASP A 71 -29.25 -4.46 1.75
CA ASP A 71 -29.71 -3.30 2.53
C ASP A 71 -29.33 -1.96 1.91
N ASP A 72 -28.49 -1.96 0.87
CA ASP A 72 -28.04 -0.74 0.19
C ASP A 72 -29.14 -0.22 -0.75
N ASP A 73 -29.51 1.05 -0.59
CA ASP A 73 -30.39 1.71 -1.56
C ASP A 73 -29.61 2.02 -2.85
N SER A 74 -30.06 1.42 -3.96
CA SER A 74 -29.44 1.61 -5.27
C SER A 74 -29.33 3.08 -5.66
N ASP A 75 -30.34 3.91 -5.38
CA ASP A 75 -30.30 5.33 -5.75
C ASP A 75 -29.27 6.10 -4.90
N ASP A 76 -29.09 5.71 -3.64
CA ASP A 76 -28.05 6.27 -2.76
C ASP A 76 -26.66 5.85 -3.22
N VAL A 77 -26.45 4.57 -3.58
CA VAL A 77 -25.18 4.07 -4.10
C VAL A 77 -24.78 4.81 -5.39
N HIS A 78 -25.71 4.95 -6.35
CA HIS A 78 -25.45 5.69 -7.59
C HIS A 78 -25.13 7.17 -7.31
N ARG A 79 -25.81 7.79 -6.34
CA ARG A 79 -25.54 9.18 -5.95
C ARG A 79 -24.15 9.30 -5.36
N VAL A 80 -23.77 8.46 -4.40
CA VAL A 80 -22.45 8.49 -3.76
C VAL A 80 -21.33 8.30 -4.79
N ILE A 81 -21.46 7.34 -5.71
CA ILE A 81 -20.47 7.13 -6.78
C ILE A 81 -20.34 8.37 -7.65
N ARG A 82 -21.48 8.97 -8.08
CA ARG A 82 -21.48 10.16 -8.95
C ARG A 82 -20.91 11.40 -8.26
N ASP A 83 -21.21 11.58 -6.98
CA ASP A 83 -20.78 12.74 -6.21
C ASP A 83 -19.30 12.64 -5.82
N THR A 84 -18.78 11.42 -5.70
CA THR A 84 -17.39 11.18 -5.28
C THR A 84 -16.44 11.05 -6.48
N ILE A 85 -16.82 10.27 -7.51
CA ILE A 85 -15.97 9.98 -8.67
C ILE A 85 -16.39 10.87 -9.85
N PRO A 86 -15.58 11.88 -10.22
CA PRO A 86 -15.89 12.72 -11.37
C PRO A 86 -15.90 11.91 -12.66
N GLU A 87 -16.71 12.32 -13.66
CA GLU A 87 -16.79 11.63 -14.95
C GLU A 87 -15.42 11.47 -15.65
N LYS A 88 -14.52 12.43 -15.45
CA LYS A 88 -13.14 12.34 -15.97
C LYS A 88 -12.31 11.24 -15.31
N ALA A 89 -12.55 10.94 -14.04
CA ALA A 89 -11.85 9.89 -13.30
C ALA A 89 -12.29 8.49 -13.75
N LEU A 90 -13.42 8.37 -14.45
CA LEU A 90 -13.88 7.10 -15.02
C LEU A 90 -13.09 6.67 -16.25
N ARG A 91 -12.30 7.56 -16.88
CA ARG A 91 -11.41 7.21 -18.01
C ARG A 91 -12.10 6.43 -19.14
N GLY A 92 -13.36 6.76 -19.44
CA GLY A 92 -14.17 6.07 -20.45
C GLY A 92 -14.91 4.82 -19.94
N SER A 93 -14.57 4.33 -18.75
CA SER A 93 -15.24 3.23 -18.08
C SER A 93 -16.67 3.59 -17.66
N LYS A 94 -17.52 2.57 -17.58
CA LYS A 94 -18.92 2.67 -17.14
C LYS A 94 -19.09 1.88 -15.86
N ILE A 95 -19.81 2.46 -14.91
CA ILE A 95 -20.18 1.79 -13.67
C ILE A 95 -21.65 1.39 -13.74
N ALA A 96 -21.93 0.11 -13.49
CA ALA A 96 -23.27 -0.43 -13.36
C ALA A 96 -23.48 -0.95 -11.94
N VAL A 97 -24.49 -0.43 -11.22
CA VAL A 97 -24.81 -0.93 -9.89
C VAL A 97 -25.92 -1.98 -9.99
N ARG A 98 -25.78 -3.04 -9.23
CA ARG A 98 -26.75 -4.12 -9.05
C ARG A 98 -26.94 -4.35 -7.56
N ARG A 99 -28.16 -4.70 -7.17
CA ARG A 99 -28.47 -5.06 -5.78
C ARG A 99 -28.64 -6.56 -5.67
N GLY A 100 -28.10 -7.14 -4.61
CA GLY A 100 -28.30 -8.55 -4.36
C GLY A 100 -27.50 -9.09 -3.18
N ASN A 101 -27.76 -10.36 -2.89
CA ASN A 101 -27.03 -11.10 -1.88
C ASN A 101 -25.85 -11.83 -2.54
N PRO A 102 -24.59 -11.52 -2.18
CA PRO A 102 -23.43 -12.19 -2.79
C PRO A 102 -23.31 -13.67 -2.42
N GLN A 103 -24.08 -14.13 -1.42
CA GLN A 103 -24.15 -15.53 -1.02
C GLN A 103 -25.28 -16.29 -1.76
N SER A 104 -26.06 -15.58 -2.60
CA SER A 104 -27.12 -16.17 -3.45
C SER A 104 -26.56 -16.47 -4.84
N LEU A 105 -26.62 -17.75 -5.24
CA LEU A 105 -26.21 -18.19 -6.58
C LEU A 105 -27.00 -17.46 -7.69
N ALA A 106 -28.29 -17.22 -7.48
CA ALA A 106 -29.15 -16.53 -8.45
C ALA A 106 -28.77 -15.05 -8.63
N ASP A 107 -28.16 -14.45 -7.63
CA ASP A 107 -27.74 -13.05 -7.64
C ASP A 107 -26.40 -12.89 -8.33
N LEU A 108 -25.48 -13.81 -8.06
CA LEU A 108 -24.20 -13.90 -8.75
C LEU A 108 -24.40 -14.21 -10.25
N GLN A 109 -25.33 -15.09 -10.61
CA GLN A 109 -25.68 -15.34 -12.02
C GLN A 109 -26.29 -14.12 -12.71
N ARG A 110 -27.04 -13.28 -11.98
CA ARG A 110 -27.64 -12.05 -12.53
C ARG A 110 -26.59 -11.03 -12.96
N VAL A 111 -25.42 -11.03 -12.32
CA VAL A 111 -24.31 -10.14 -12.66
C VAL A 111 -23.30 -10.78 -13.62
N SER A 112 -23.66 -11.90 -14.26
CA SER A 112 -22.82 -12.63 -15.23
C SER A 112 -21.44 -12.97 -14.68
N VAL A 113 -21.38 -13.49 -13.45
CA VAL A 113 -20.09 -13.74 -12.77
C VAL A 113 -19.20 -14.78 -13.47
N GLN A 114 -19.79 -15.66 -14.28
CA GLN A 114 -19.07 -16.71 -15.02
C GLN A 114 -18.34 -16.16 -16.25
N ASP A 115 -18.81 -15.04 -16.79
CA ASP A 115 -18.28 -14.38 -17.97
C ASP A 115 -17.38 -13.17 -17.61
N ALA A 116 -17.29 -12.86 -16.31
CA ALA A 116 -16.49 -11.77 -15.79
C ALA A 116 -14.99 -12.08 -15.90
N LYS A 117 -14.19 -11.02 -16.16
CA LYS A 117 -12.73 -11.09 -16.13
C LYS A 117 -12.22 -11.37 -14.71
N ALA A 118 -12.72 -10.61 -13.75
CA ALA A 118 -12.32 -10.69 -12.34
C ALA A 118 -13.47 -10.34 -11.39
N VAL A 119 -13.43 -10.90 -10.19
CA VAL A 119 -14.38 -10.60 -9.11
C VAL A 119 -13.61 -10.19 -7.85
N ILE A 120 -13.76 -8.94 -7.42
CA ILE A 120 -13.23 -8.44 -6.15
C ILE A 120 -14.31 -8.54 -5.10
N ILE A 121 -14.05 -9.23 -3.99
CA ILE A 121 -14.92 -9.32 -2.82
C ILE A 121 -14.34 -8.40 -1.76
N LEU A 122 -15.02 -7.29 -1.47
CA LEU A 122 -14.64 -6.37 -0.41
C LEU A 122 -15.12 -6.90 0.95
N SER A 123 -14.27 -6.77 1.96
CA SER A 123 -14.60 -7.19 3.30
C SER A 123 -15.61 -6.22 3.93
N PRO A 124 -16.71 -6.70 4.53
CA PRO A 124 -17.69 -5.85 5.20
C PRO A 124 -17.07 -5.00 6.33
N THR A 125 -17.46 -3.73 6.43
CA THR A 125 -17.02 -2.84 7.50
C THR A 125 -18.00 -2.82 8.68
N GLY A 126 -17.53 -2.42 9.87
CA GLY A 126 -18.39 -2.26 11.06
C GLY A 126 -18.79 -3.57 11.77
N THR A 127 -18.17 -4.70 11.40
CA THR A 127 -18.28 -5.98 12.12
C THR A 127 -16.90 -6.44 12.59
N SER A 128 -16.85 -7.45 13.47
CA SER A 128 -15.57 -8.08 13.80
C SER A 128 -14.96 -8.76 12.57
N ALA A 129 -13.62 -8.84 12.52
CA ALA A 129 -12.86 -9.47 11.44
C ALA A 129 -13.38 -10.87 11.11
N ASP A 130 -13.58 -11.73 12.12
CA ASP A 130 -14.19 -13.06 11.98
C ASP A 130 -15.50 -13.09 11.19
N ARG A 131 -16.42 -12.15 11.49
CA ARG A 131 -17.73 -12.13 10.84
C ARG A 131 -17.61 -11.62 9.41
N ALA A 132 -16.73 -10.65 9.19
CA ALA A 132 -16.45 -10.12 7.87
C ALA A 132 -15.85 -11.22 6.97
N ASP A 133 -14.80 -11.90 7.45
CA ASP A 133 -14.10 -12.95 6.72
C ASP A 133 -14.96 -14.19 6.51
N CYS A 134 -15.82 -14.55 7.47
CA CYS A 134 -16.81 -15.61 7.27
C CYS A 134 -17.81 -15.27 6.15
N SER A 135 -18.21 -14.00 6.02
CA SER A 135 -19.06 -13.54 4.90
C SER A 135 -18.33 -13.63 3.55
N VAL A 136 -17.04 -13.27 3.53
CA VAL A 136 -16.17 -13.38 2.35
C VAL A 136 -16.01 -14.86 1.95
N LEU A 137 -15.70 -15.75 2.90
CA LEU A 137 -15.59 -17.19 2.68
C LEU A 137 -16.88 -17.78 2.08
N ARG A 138 -18.05 -17.39 2.60
CA ARG A 138 -19.35 -17.83 2.07
C ARG A 138 -19.59 -17.36 0.64
N THR A 139 -19.14 -16.16 0.31
CA THR A 139 -19.21 -15.61 -1.06
C THR A 139 -18.27 -16.38 -1.99
N VAL A 140 -17.04 -16.66 -1.55
CA VAL A 140 -16.07 -17.49 -2.28
C VAL A 140 -16.64 -18.89 -2.57
N LEU A 141 -17.30 -19.52 -1.59
CA LEU A 141 -17.97 -20.81 -1.77
C LEU A 141 -19.08 -20.75 -2.82
N ALA A 142 -19.90 -19.71 -2.81
CA ALA A 142 -20.96 -19.53 -3.80
C ALA A 142 -20.41 -19.34 -5.22
N LEU A 143 -19.34 -18.55 -5.37
CA LEU A 143 -18.64 -18.35 -6.65
C LEU A 143 -18.01 -19.66 -7.16
N THR A 144 -17.34 -20.39 -6.28
CA THR A 144 -16.70 -21.68 -6.62
C THR A 144 -17.76 -22.70 -7.04
N ALA A 145 -18.92 -22.73 -6.38
CA ALA A 145 -20.04 -23.58 -6.76
C ALA A 145 -20.61 -23.25 -8.16
N LEU A 146 -20.59 -21.97 -8.58
CA LEU A 146 -21.02 -21.55 -9.92
C LEU A 146 -19.98 -21.88 -11.00
N ARG A 147 -18.68 -21.88 -10.68
CA ARG A 147 -17.62 -22.29 -11.62
C ARG A 147 -17.74 -23.78 -11.99
N GLY A 148 -18.10 -24.64 -11.03
CA GLY A 148 -18.13 -26.09 -11.26
C GLY A 148 -16.78 -26.63 -11.77
N ASP A 149 -16.82 -27.66 -12.62
CA ASP A 149 -15.61 -28.29 -13.20
C ASP A 149 -15.10 -27.61 -14.49
N ALA A 150 -15.77 -26.56 -14.96
CA ALA A 150 -15.39 -25.90 -16.20
C ALA A 150 -14.17 -25.00 -15.99
N ASP A 151 -13.29 -24.98 -17.00
CA ASP A 151 -12.06 -24.17 -17.07
C ASP A 151 -12.43 -22.69 -17.25
N HIS A 152 -12.99 -22.11 -16.18
CA HIS A 152 -13.35 -20.70 -16.13
C HIS A 152 -12.07 -19.88 -15.95
N THR A 153 -12.00 -18.76 -16.64
CA THR A 153 -10.87 -17.82 -16.58
C THR A 153 -11.02 -16.78 -15.48
N THR A 154 -12.22 -16.62 -14.90
CA THR A 154 -12.51 -15.61 -13.87
C THR A 154 -11.70 -15.86 -12.60
N HIS A 155 -10.76 -14.98 -12.27
CA HIS A 155 -10.07 -15.01 -10.99
C HIS A 155 -10.83 -14.19 -9.93
N ILE A 156 -10.73 -14.64 -8.69
CA ILE A 156 -11.47 -14.10 -7.56
C ILE A 156 -10.47 -13.53 -6.58
N ILE A 157 -10.70 -12.30 -6.13
CA ILE A 157 -9.84 -11.58 -5.19
C ILE A 157 -10.67 -11.40 -3.93
N ALA A 158 -10.26 -12.07 -2.86
CA ALA A 158 -10.93 -12.02 -1.58
C ALA A 158 -10.15 -11.08 -0.64
N GLU A 159 -10.75 -9.93 -0.33
CA GLU A 159 -10.24 -9.07 0.75
C GLU A 159 -10.59 -9.70 2.10
N LEU A 160 -9.59 -9.89 2.95
CA LEU A 160 -9.74 -10.38 4.32
C LEU A 160 -9.23 -9.33 5.30
N GLN A 161 -9.75 -9.37 6.52
CA GLN A 161 -9.29 -8.55 7.63
C GLN A 161 -8.21 -9.27 8.43
N ASP A 162 -8.41 -10.55 8.72
CA ASP A 162 -7.51 -11.34 9.56
C ASP A 162 -6.66 -12.30 8.72
N ILE A 163 -5.35 -12.33 9.01
CA ILE A 163 -4.38 -13.19 8.34
C ILE A 163 -4.60 -14.68 8.64
N ASP A 164 -5.12 -15.03 9.81
CA ASP A 164 -5.37 -16.42 10.22
C ASP A 164 -6.46 -17.08 9.35
N ASN A 165 -7.42 -16.28 8.89
CA ASN A 165 -8.49 -16.73 8.00
C ASN A 165 -8.03 -16.94 6.55
N ARG A 166 -6.85 -16.44 6.17
CA ARG A 166 -6.32 -16.56 4.79
C ARG A 166 -6.22 -18.00 4.32
N HIS A 167 -5.70 -18.90 5.16
CA HIS A 167 -5.46 -20.28 4.77
C HIS A 167 -6.76 -21.02 4.46
N ILE A 168 -7.81 -20.87 5.28
CA ILE A 168 -9.08 -21.56 5.07
C ILE A 168 -9.79 -21.05 3.81
N VAL A 169 -9.72 -19.75 3.53
CA VAL A 169 -10.29 -19.17 2.30
C VAL A 169 -9.54 -19.66 1.06
N GLN A 170 -8.21 -19.67 1.10
CA GLN A 170 -7.37 -20.16 0.01
C GLN A 170 -7.61 -21.64 -0.31
N VAL A 171 -7.68 -22.50 0.72
CA VAL A 171 -7.94 -23.94 0.53
C VAL A 171 -9.32 -24.19 -0.04
N THR A 172 -10.32 -23.41 0.40
CA THR A 172 -11.71 -23.54 -0.05
C THR A 172 -11.90 -23.05 -1.48
N GLY A 173 -11.27 -21.92 -1.83
CA GLY A 173 -11.35 -21.30 -3.14
C GLY A 173 -10.46 -21.96 -4.21
N GLY A 174 -9.43 -22.69 -3.79
CA GLY A 174 -8.47 -23.32 -4.69
C GLY A 174 -7.62 -22.30 -5.46
N PRO A 175 -7.09 -22.65 -6.64
CA PRO A 175 -6.15 -21.82 -7.41
C PRO A 175 -6.81 -20.61 -8.11
N ALA A 176 -8.14 -20.51 -8.08
CA ALA A 176 -8.87 -19.40 -8.69
C ALA A 176 -9.01 -18.18 -7.75
N VAL A 177 -8.71 -18.36 -6.46
CA VAL A 177 -8.84 -17.32 -5.45
C VAL A 177 -7.47 -16.81 -5.03
N GLU A 178 -7.32 -15.50 -5.00
CA GLU A 178 -6.20 -14.80 -4.38
C GLU A 178 -6.72 -14.03 -3.16
N CYS A 179 -6.12 -14.27 -1.99
CA CYS A 179 -6.49 -13.58 -0.76
C CYS A 179 -5.56 -12.38 -0.52
N VAL A 180 -6.15 -11.22 -0.25
CA VAL A 180 -5.45 -9.98 0.11
C VAL A 180 -5.87 -9.61 1.54
N VAL A 181 -4.92 -9.58 2.47
CA VAL A 181 -5.17 -9.24 3.88
C VAL A 181 -4.83 -7.77 4.08
N SER A 182 -5.85 -6.90 4.05
CA SER A 182 -5.66 -5.45 3.98
C SER A 182 -4.93 -4.90 5.21
N HIS A 183 -5.27 -5.38 6.41
CA HIS A 183 -4.71 -4.88 7.66
C HIS A 183 -3.24 -5.28 7.84
N ASP A 184 -2.85 -6.51 7.50
CA ASP A 184 -1.45 -6.98 7.53
C ASP A 184 -0.56 -6.17 6.57
N ILE A 185 -1.00 -5.96 5.33
CA ILE A 185 -0.24 -5.16 4.35
C ILE A 185 -0.03 -3.74 4.89
N CYS A 186 -1.09 -3.12 5.43
CA CYS A 186 -0.99 -1.78 6.01
C CYS A 186 -0.05 -1.75 7.23
N SER A 187 -0.11 -2.75 8.10
CA SER A 187 0.79 -2.91 9.25
C SER A 187 2.26 -2.94 8.79
N ARG A 188 2.59 -3.81 7.83
CA ARG A 188 3.94 -3.93 7.24
C ARG A 188 4.41 -2.61 6.66
N LEU A 189 3.54 -1.90 5.94
CA LEU A 189 3.88 -0.62 5.32
C LEU A 189 4.14 0.48 6.35
N LEU A 190 3.30 0.60 7.39
CA LEU A 190 3.48 1.56 8.47
C LEU A 190 4.78 1.32 9.23
N LEU A 191 5.07 0.05 9.55
CA LEU A 191 6.31 -0.35 10.21
C LEU A 191 7.54 -0.09 9.33
N THR A 192 7.52 -0.54 8.08
CA THR A 192 8.64 -0.34 7.14
C THR A 192 8.92 1.14 6.90
N THR A 193 7.87 1.95 6.72
CA THR A 193 7.97 3.41 6.55
C THR A 193 8.51 4.08 7.81
N SER A 194 8.15 3.58 9.01
CA SER A 194 8.69 4.14 10.26
C SER A 194 10.20 4.01 10.37
N ARG A 195 10.73 2.93 9.81
CA ARG A 195 12.15 2.60 9.84
C ARG A 195 12.90 3.22 8.67
N HIS A 196 12.27 3.35 7.51
CA HIS A 196 12.89 3.94 6.33
C HIS A 196 12.02 5.12 5.83
N PRO A 197 12.21 6.32 6.39
CA PRO A 197 11.47 7.50 5.97
C PRO A 197 11.58 7.74 4.47
N GLY A 198 10.46 8.08 3.84
CA GLY A 198 10.33 8.27 2.39
C GLY A 198 9.79 7.05 1.65
N LEU A 199 9.74 5.87 2.28
CA LEU A 199 9.16 4.68 1.64
C LEU A 199 7.66 4.74 1.44
N GLY A 200 6.91 5.49 2.26
CA GLY A 200 5.47 5.64 2.08
C GLY A 200 5.15 6.25 0.71
N LEU A 201 5.96 7.20 0.24
CA LEU A 201 5.86 7.75 -1.13
C LEU A 201 6.26 6.73 -2.19
N VAL A 202 7.30 5.93 -1.95
CA VAL A 202 7.74 4.90 -2.90
C VAL A 202 6.65 3.86 -3.10
N TYR A 203 6.07 3.33 -2.03
CA TYR A 203 4.96 2.38 -2.10
C TYR A 203 3.72 2.98 -2.74
N ASP A 204 3.40 4.24 -2.46
CA ASP A 204 2.27 4.93 -3.11
C ASP A 204 2.45 5.04 -4.64
N HIS A 205 3.70 5.14 -5.13
CA HIS A 205 3.99 5.15 -6.57
C HIS A 205 4.16 3.76 -7.19
N ILE A 206 4.63 2.78 -6.42
CA ILE A 206 4.76 1.39 -6.88
C ILE A 206 3.39 0.70 -6.95
N PHE A 207 2.49 1.04 -6.03
CA PHE A 207 1.13 0.51 -6.02
C PHE A 207 0.19 1.42 -6.80
N GLY A 208 -0.61 0.81 -7.68
CA GLY A 208 -1.59 1.48 -8.53
C GLY A 208 -1.19 1.47 -9.99
N PHE A 209 -1.90 2.29 -10.77
CA PHE A 209 -1.78 2.35 -12.24
C PHE A 209 -1.28 3.72 -12.72
N GLU A 210 -0.56 4.44 -11.86
CA GLU A 210 0.00 5.75 -12.18
C GLU A 210 1.52 5.65 -12.34
N GLY A 211 2.05 6.14 -13.47
CA GLY A 211 3.49 6.26 -13.67
C GLY A 211 4.13 5.00 -14.22
N SER A 212 4.71 4.14 -13.37
CA SER A 212 5.36 2.90 -13.82
C SER A 212 4.87 1.69 -13.03
N GLU A 213 4.45 0.68 -13.76
CA GLU A 213 3.78 -0.51 -13.24
C GLU A 213 4.60 -1.78 -13.47
N PHE A 214 4.18 -2.88 -12.83
CA PHE A 214 4.79 -4.19 -13.01
C PHE A 214 4.30 -4.89 -14.27
N TYR A 215 5.24 -5.20 -15.16
CA TYR A 215 4.97 -6.01 -16.35
C TYR A 215 5.86 -7.25 -16.37
N LEU A 216 5.25 -8.37 -16.77
CA LEU A 216 5.92 -9.65 -16.97
C LEU A 216 5.82 -10.01 -18.44
N LYS A 217 6.95 -10.36 -19.05
CA LYS A 217 7.00 -10.74 -20.45
C LYS A 217 8.16 -11.66 -20.76
N GLU A 218 7.89 -12.69 -21.57
CA GLU A 218 8.92 -13.51 -22.18
C GLU A 218 9.72 -12.73 -23.22
N TRP A 219 11.05 -12.86 -23.18
CA TRP A 219 11.95 -12.28 -24.17
C TRP A 219 12.90 -13.35 -24.70
N PRO A 220 12.53 -14.07 -25.77
CA PRO A 220 13.34 -15.17 -26.31
C PRO A 220 14.79 -14.78 -26.65
N GLN A 221 15.03 -13.52 -27.01
CA GLN A 221 16.37 -12.99 -27.29
C GLN A 221 17.26 -12.81 -26.04
N LEU A 222 16.70 -12.91 -24.83
CA LEU A 222 17.43 -12.82 -23.57
C LEU A 222 17.80 -14.20 -22.98
N VAL A 223 17.34 -15.29 -23.58
CA VAL A 223 17.66 -16.65 -23.12
C VAL A 223 19.18 -16.87 -23.11
N GLY A 224 19.69 -17.38 -21.99
CA GLY A 224 21.10 -17.61 -21.73
C GLY A 224 21.88 -16.39 -21.23
N ARG A 225 21.32 -15.19 -21.24
CA ARG A 225 21.92 -13.99 -20.63
C ARG A 225 21.85 -14.04 -19.11
N THR A 226 22.77 -13.35 -18.44
CA THR A 226 22.69 -13.19 -16.98
C THR A 226 21.77 -12.03 -16.61
N PHE A 227 21.20 -12.05 -15.41
CA PHE A 227 20.35 -10.97 -14.93
C PHE A 227 21.10 -9.62 -14.89
N GLY A 228 22.40 -9.64 -14.61
CA GLY A 228 23.29 -8.47 -14.76
C GLY A 228 23.24 -7.81 -16.13
N GLU A 229 23.34 -8.60 -17.19
CA GLU A 229 23.25 -8.11 -18.57
C GLU A 229 21.84 -7.59 -18.88
N ILE A 230 20.81 -8.26 -18.34
CA ILE A 230 19.41 -7.92 -18.55
C ILE A 230 19.06 -6.59 -17.89
N TYR A 231 19.47 -6.37 -16.65
CA TYR A 231 19.23 -5.13 -15.90
C TYR A 231 19.71 -3.88 -16.67
N ALA A 232 20.86 -3.97 -17.33
CA ALA A 232 21.41 -2.89 -18.16
C ALA A 232 20.79 -2.79 -19.56
N SER A 233 19.94 -3.74 -19.98
CA SER A 233 19.47 -3.85 -21.35
C SER A 233 18.16 -3.11 -21.65
N PHE A 234 17.48 -2.51 -20.67
CA PHE A 234 16.18 -1.85 -20.86
C PHE A 234 16.27 -0.32 -20.70
N PRO A 235 16.28 0.46 -21.82
CA PRO A 235 16.37 1.92 -21.74
C PRO A 235 15.15 2.56 -21.07
N THR A 236 13.94 2.04 -21.34
CA THR A 236 12.66 2.62 -20.91
C THR A 236 11.95 1.83 -19.81
N ALA A 237 12.57 0.77 -19.28
CA ALA A 237 12.06 -0.01 -18.14
C ALA A 237 13.18 -0.38 -17.16
N VAL A 238 12.83 -0.73 -15.92
CA VAL A 238 13.79 -1.22 -14.92
C VAL A 238 13.47 -2.68 -14.62
N PRO A 239 14.33 -3.65 -15.00
CA PRO A 239 14.17 -5.03 -14.58
C PRO A 239 14.33 -5.15 -13.07
N ILE A 240 13.39 -5.83 -12.41
CA ILE A 240 13.37 -6.01 -10.95
C ILE A 240 13.43 -7.48 -10.53
N GLY A 241 13.16 -8.40 -11.46
CA GLY A 241 13.11 -9.81 -11.15
C GLY A 241 12.79 -10.69 -12.35
N LEU A 242 12.56 -11.97 -12.06
CA LEU A 242 12.22 -13.00 -13.04
C LEU A 242 11.05 -13.84 -12.52
N LYS A 243 10.21 -14.30 -13.43
CA LYS A 243 9.30 -15.42 -13.18
C LYS A 243 9.92 -16.68 -13.79
N VAL A 244 10.40 -17.55 -12.92
CA VAL A 244 11.08 -18.79 -13.29
C VAL A 244 10.05 -19.87 -13.62
N ALA A 245 10.02 -20.34 -14.87
CA ALA A 245 8.99 -21.27 -15.37
C ALA A 245 8.89 -22.57 -14.55
N ASP A 246 10.05 -23.08 -14.10
CA ASP A 246 10.17 -24.35 -13.37
C ASP A 246 9.85 -24.24 -11.87
N ARG A 247 9.69 -23.02 -11.32
CA ARG A 247 9.32 -22.81 -9.92
C ARG A 247 7.81 -22.55 -9.80
N ARG A 248 7.11 -23.41 -9.05
CA ARG A 248 5.69 -23.28 -8.74
C ARG A 248 5.47 -22.98 -7.25
N PRO A 249 4.38 -22.30 -6.85
CA PRO A 249 3.19 -21.95 -7.66
C PRO A 249 3.37 -20.74 -8.59
N HIS A 250 4.15 -19.73 -8.22
CA HIS A 250 4.28 -18.50 -9.03
C HIS A 250 5.67 -18.27 -9.63
N GLY A 251 6.72 -18.83 -9.06
CA GLY A 251 8.08 -18.77 -9.60
C GLY A 251 8.71 -17.38 -9.64
N ILE A 252 8.09 -16.39 -9.00
CA ILE A 252 8.61 -15.03 -8.86
C ILE A 252 9.88 -15.07 -8.01
N MET A 253 10.89 -14.31 -8.47
CA MET A 253 12.15 -14.08 -7.80
C MET A 253 12.56 -12.65 -8.09
N LEU A 254 12.40 -11.79 -7.09
CA LEU A 254 12.86 -10.41 -7.12
C LEU A 254 14.34 -10.32 -6.77
N ASN A 255 15.00 -9.28 -7.28
CA ASN A 255 16.44 -9.05 -7.13
C ASN A 255 17.31 -10.33 -7.25
N PRO A 256 17.17 -11.08 -8.36
CA PRO A 256 17.90 -12.34 -8.53
C PRO A 256 19.42 -12.10 -8.61
N PRO A 257 20.24 -13.10 -8.26
CA PRO A 257 21.69 -12.98 -8.36
C PRO A 257 22.13 -12.50 -9.75
N ARG A 258 23.15 -11.63 -9.79
CA ARG A 258 23.64 -11.02 -11.04
C ARG A 258 24.04 -12.04 -12.10
N ASP A 259 24.52 -13.20 -11.68
CA ASP A 259 24.97 -14.31 -12.52
C ASP A 259 23.85 -15.31 -12.86
N PHE A 260 22.64 -15.13 -12.31
CA PHE A 260 21.48 -15.95 -12.63
C PHE A 260 21.18 -15.87 -14.12
N ARG A 261 21.03 -17.03 -14.78
CA ARG A 261 20.78 -17.11 -16.21
C ARG A 261 19.31 -17.34 -16.52
N VAL A 262 18.78 -16.54 -17.44
CA VAL A 262 17.42 -16.70 -17.94
C VAL A 262 17.33 -17.94 -18.83
N SER A 263 16.33 -18.76 -18.55
CA SER A 263 16.02 -19.99 -19.30
C SER A 263 14.85 -19.79 -20.24
N GLU A 264 14.60 -20.78 -21.11
CA GLU A 264 13.43 -20.77 -21.98
C GLU A 264 12.15 -20.85 -21.13
N GLY A 265 11.17 -19.97 -21.43
CA GLY A 265 9.92 -19.85 -20.67
C GLY A 265 9.99 -18.92 -19.44
N ASP A 266 11.17 -18.43 -19.06
CA ASP A 266 11.27 -17.43 -18.00
C ASP A 266 10.76 -16.06 -18.50
N GLU A 267 9.99 -15.37 -17.65
CA GLU A 267 9.48 -14.02 -17.94
C GLU A 267 10.31 -12.98 -17.18
N VAL A 268 10.68 -11.88 -17.84
CA VAL A 268 11.36 -10.76 -17.16
C VAL A 268 10.31 -9.85 -16.53
N ILE A 269 10.49 -9.56 -15.24
CA ILE A 269 9.66 -8.64 -14.48
C ILE A 269 10.31 -7.26 -14.53
N VAL A 270 9.58 -6.26 -14.99
CA VAL A 270 10.06 -4.88 -15.11
C VAL A 270 9.09 -3.88 -14.48
N LEU A 271 9.62 -2.72 -14.07
CA LEU A 271 8.87 -1.49 -13.93
C LEU A 271 8.90 -0.71 -15.26
N ALA A 272 7.75 -0.51 -15.89
CA ALA A 272 7.62 0.22 -17.16
C ALA A 272 6.38 1.12 -17.16
N ALA A 273 6.31 2.09 -18.08
CA ALA A 273 5.17 3.01 -18.15
C ALA A 273 3.89 2.34 -18.68
N ASP A 274 4.05 1.40 -19.61
CA ASP A 274 2.96 0.64 -20.24
C ASP A 274 3.51 -0.69 -20.80
N ASP A 275 2.66 -1.64 -21.16
CA ASP A 275 3.04 -2.98 -21.57
C ASP A 275 3.76 -3.07 -22.93
N ASP A 276 3.59 -2.06 -23.78
CA ASP A 276 4.16 -1.96 -25.13
C ASP A 276 5.29 -0.91 -25.26
N THR A 277 5.59 -0.18 -24.18
CA THR A 277 6.55 0.94 -24.17
C THR A 277 8.02 0.54 -23.98
N TYR A 278 8.29 -0.76 -23.81
CA TYR A 278 9.62 -1.25 -23.45
C TYR A 278 10.06 -2.47 -24.25
N ALA A 279 11.36 -2.50 -24.55
CA ALA A 279 12.03 -3.61 -25.18
C ALA A 279 13.53 -3.61 -24.80
N PRO A 280 14.18 -4.78 -24.78
CA PRO A 280 15.61 -4.84 -24.54
C PRO A 280 16.39 -4.28 -25.74
N ALA A 281 17.29 -3.35 -25.48
CA ALA A 281 18.29 -2.85 -26.42
C ALA A 281 19.56 -3.69 -26.29
N LEU A 282 19.65 -4.76 -27.09
CA LEU A 282 20.83 -5.63 -27.11
C LEU A 282 22.00 -4.96 -27.84
N GLY A 283 23.16 -4.86 -27.19
CA GLY A 283 24.39 -4.35 -27.79
C GLY A 283 24.74 -2.90 -27.46
N SER A 284 24.00 -2.25 -26.56
CA SER A 284 24.46 -1.01 -25.90
C SER A 284 25.77 -1.32 -25.16
N ALA A 285 26.76 -0.43 -25.27
CA ALA A 285 27.92 -0.50 -24.41
C ALA A 285 27.44 -0.37 -22.95
N GLU A 286 27.95 -1.21 -22.05
CA GLU A 286 27.63 -1.03 -20.64
C GLU A 286 28.03 0.39 -20.20
N PRO A 287 27.23 1.04 -19.33
CA PRO A 287 27.60 2.34 -18.79
C PRO A 287 29.00 2.29 -18.19
N ALA A 288 29.82 3.30 -18.47
CA ALA A 288 31.14 3.39 -17.87
C ALA A 288 31.03 3.44 -16.35
N GLU A 289 31.87 2.70 -15.64
CA GLU A 289 31.95 2.80 -14.18
C GLU A 289 32.35 4.22 -13.81
N PRO A 290 31.53 4.91 -12.99
CA PRO A 290 31.90 6.24 -12.55
C PRO A 290 33.12 6.10 -11.62
N GLN A 291 34.21 6.81 -11.94
CA GLN A 291 35.46 6.69 -11.20
C GLN A 291 35.29 7.14 -9.75
N GLY A 292 35.72 6.29 -8.81
CA GLY A 292 35.77 6.62 -7.38
C GLY A 292 34.51 6.27 -6.59
N PHE A 293 33.47 5.71 -7.20
CA PHE A 293 32.22 5.35 -6.53
C PHE A 293 32.27 3.96 -5.87
N GLN A 294 31.86 3.88 -4.60
CA GLN A 294 31.62 2.64 -3.85
C GLN A 294 30.33 2.76 -3.06
N PHE A 295 29.40 1.82 -3.24
CA PHE A 295 28.23 1.76 -2.37
C PHE A 295 28.65 1.26 -0.97
N ALA A 296 28.58 2.17 0.01
CA ALA A 296 28.63 1.83 1.42
C ALA A 296 27.27 1.17 1.74
N GLY A 297 27.26 -0.16 1.84
CA GLY A 297 26.06 -0.94 2.09
C GLY A 297 25.24 -0.39 3.27
N GLU A 298 23.93 -0.62 3.26
CA GLU A 298 23.11 -0.22 4.39
C GLU A 298 23.45 -1.05 5.63
N GLU A 299 23.85 -0.39 6.72
CA GLU A 299 23.66 -0.98 8.04
C GLU A 299 22.15 -1.11 8.24
N SER A 300 21.65 -2.35 8.20
CA SER A 300 20.24 -2.61 8.44
C SER A 300 19.83 -2.04 9.80
N LYS A 301 18.78 -1.22 9.83
CA LYS A 301 18.17 -0.76 11.09
C LYS A 301 17.75 -1.93 11.99
N LYS A 302 17.64 -3.17 11.47
CA LYS A 302 17.49 -4.41 12.28
C LYS A 302 18.51 -4.50 13.43
N SER A 303 19.65 -3.80 13.37
CA SER A 303 20.70 -3.84 14.39
C SER A 303 20.65 -2.70 15.44
N MET A 304 19.64 -1.83 15.46
CA MET A 304 19.52 -0.75 16.46
C MET A 304 18.42 -1.03 17.49
N ARG A 305 18.64 -0.55 18.72
CA ARG A 305 17.57 -0.50 19.74
C ARG A 305 16.71 0.70 19.40
N GLU A 306 15.39 0.49 19.36
CA GLU A 306 14.43 1.51 18.95
C GLU A 306 13.43 1.77 20.08
N ARG A 307 13.02 3.04 20.24
CA ARG A 307 11.92 3.48 21.09
C ARG A 307 10.76 3.95 20.23
N VAL A 308 9.72 3.13 20.20
CA VAL A 308 8.57 3.32 19.30
C VAL A 308 7.34 3.68 20.13
N LEU A 309 6.62 4.74 19.75
CA LEU A 309 5.30 5.06 20.30
C LEU A 309 4.20 4.68 19.31
N LEU A 310 3.28 3.83 19.74
CA LEU A 310 2.01 3.57 19.08
C LEU A 310 0.92 4.42 19.73
N CYS A 311 0.30 5.30 18.95
CA CYS A 311 -0.82 6.14 19.36
C CYS A 311 -2.12 5.56 18.82
N ASN A 312 -3.14 5.53 19.70
CA ASN A 312 -4.45 4.89 19.51
C ASN A 312 -4.40 3.37 19.60
N TRP A 313 -5.58 2.72 19.57
CA TRP A 313 -5.68 1.26 19.53
C TRP A 313 -6.17 0.81 18.15
N ARG A 314 -5.22 0.35 17.34
CA ARG A 314 -5.51 -0.19 16.01
C ARG A 314 -6.02 -1.63 16.14
N ARG A 315 -6.84 -2.06 15.18
CA ARG A 315 -7.11 -3.48 14.91
C ARG A 315 -5.79 -4.20 14.61
N ASP A 316 -5.66 -5.44 15.09
CA ASP A 316 -4.48 -6.31 14.91
C ASP A 316 -3.17 -5.68 15.41
N VAL A 317 -3.25 -4.93 16.52
CA VAL A 317 -2.06 -4.29 17.12
C VAL A 317 -1.05 -5.33 17.61
N ASP A 318 -1.52 -6.50 18.03
CA ASP A 318 -0.72 -7.67 18.39
C ASP A 318 0.14 -8.18 17.23
N ASP A 319 -0.42 -8.29 16.01
CA ASP A 319 0.35 -8.62 14.82
C ASP A 319 1.46 -7.58 14.55
N MET A 320 1.14 -6.29 14.72
CA MET A 320 2.15 -5.23 14.60
C MET A 320 3.27 -5.37 15.64
N LEU A 321 2.93 -5.78 16.87
CA LEU A 321 3.91 -6.00 17.93
C LEU A 321 4.80 -7.21 17.64
N LEU A 322 4.24 -8.30 17.10
CA LEU A 322 5.02 -9.47 16.67
C LEU A 322 5.98 -9.11 15.53
N MET A 323 5.49 -8.39 14.50
CA MET A 323 6.33 -7.89 13.41
C MET A 323 7.46 -6.99 13.94
N LEU A 324 7.16 -6.08 14.87
CA LEU A 324 8.18 -5.23 15.50
C LEU A 324 9.22 -6.06 16.28
N ASP A 325 8.78 -7.05 17.06
CA ASP A 325 9.67 -7.92 17.86
C ASP A 325 10.68 -8.68 17.00
N GLU A 326 10.27 -9.13 15.82
CA GLU A 326 11.16 -9.79 14.84
C GLU A 326 12.09 -8.79 14.12
N ALA A 327 11.66 -7.54 14.01
CA ALA A 327 12.30 -6.54 13.18
C ALA A 327 13.37 -5.71 13.92
N VAL A 328 13.31 -5.58 15.25
CA VAL A 328 14.21 -4.72 16.05
C VAL A 328 15.21 -5.51 16.88
N LYS A 329 16.23 -4.82 17.43
CA LYS A 329 17.24 -5.45 18.30
C LYS A 329 16.75 -5.58 19.74
N ASP A 330 17.25 -6.61 20.44
CA ASP A 330 17.05 -6.85 21.86
C ASP A 330 17.24 -5.61 22.75
N GLY A 331 16.22 -5.34 23.57
CA GLY A 331 16.15 -4.21 24.48
C GLY A 331 15.55 -2.95 23.85
N SER A 332 14.76 -3.10 22.79
CA SER A 332 13.92 -2.04 22.23
C SER A 332 12.67 -1.85 23.11
N GLU A 333 12.07 -0.66 23.08
CA GLU A 333 10.92 -0.30 23.92
C GLU A 333 9.75 0.13 23.03
N VAL A 334 8.56 -0.42 23.26
CA VAL A 334 7.33 -0.02 22.57
C VAL A 334 6.35 0.55 23.58
N HIS A 335 6.01 1.83 23.40
CA HIS A 335 5.04 2.54 24.20
C HIS A 335 3.68 2.52 23.49
N ILE A 336 2.61 2.12 24.18
CA ILE A 336 1.25 2.09 23.62
C ILE A 336 0.37 3.07 24.37
N MET A 337 -0.03 4.16 23.71
CA MET A 337 -0.92 5.20 24.25
C MET A 337 -2.30 5.12 23.63
N SER A 338 -3.30 4.76 24.43
CA SER A 338 -4.70 4.64 24.02
C SER A 338 -5.64 4.88 25.20
N ASP A 339 -6.90 5.22 24.93
CA ASP A 339 -7.93 5.38 25.96
C ASP A 339 -8.52 4.05 26.46
N ILE A 340 -8.17 2.93 25.82
CA ILE A 340 -8.55 1.58 26.25
C ILE A 340 -7.87 1.24 27.58
N SER A 341 -8.67 0.73 28.52
CA SER A 341 -8.22 0.34 29.86
C SER A 341 -7.27 -0.86 29.82
N LEU A 342 -6.37 -0.99 30.80
CA LEU A 342 -5.43 -2.12 30.84
C LEU A 342 -6.12 -3.49 30.96
N GLU A 343 -7.32 -3.53 31.55
CA GLU A 343 -8.12 -4.75 31.64
C GLU A 343 -8.66 -5.15 30.26
N GLU A 344 -9.27 -4.21 29.53
CA GLU A 344 -9.72 -4.43 28.16
C GLU A 344 -8.59 -4.86 27.22
N ARG A 345 -7.40 -4.25 27.33
CA ARG A 345 -6.23 -4.64 26.52
C ARG A 345 -5.83 -6.10 26.75
N ARG A 346 -5.80 -6.53 28.01
CA ARG A 346 -5.47 -7.92 28.40
C ARG A 346 -6.52 -8.89 27.90
N ASP A 347 -7.80 -8.52 27.95
CA ASP A 347 -8.89 -9.35 27.45
C ASP A 347 -8.76 -9.53 25.93
N VAL A 348 -8.49 -8.47 25.18
CA VAL A 348 -8.24 -8.54 23.72
C VAL A 348 -7.06 -9.45 23.44
N PHE A 349 -5.89 -9.18 24.03
CA PHE A 349 -4.70 -10.03 23.84
C PHE A 349 -4.95 -11.49 24.22
N HIS A 350 -5.72 -11.76 25.28
CA HIS A 350 -6.06 -13.12 25.66
C HIS A 350 -6.94 -13.82 24.63
N VAL A 351 -7.91 -13.12 24.03
CA VAL A 351 -8.79 -13.64 22.98
C VAL A 351 -8.01 -13.95 21.72
N GLU A 352 -7.13 -13.04 21.29
CA GLU A 352 -6.26 -13.22 20.10
C GLU A 352 -5.10 -14.20 20.35
N GLY A 353 -4.92 -14.68 21.59
CA GLY A 353 -3.84 -15.59 21.94
C GLY A 353 -2.45 -14.94 21.98
N PHE A 354 -2.40 -13.61 21.99
CA PHE A 354 -1.19 -12.83 22.18
C PHE A 354 -0.71 -12.88 23.63
N ASP A 355 0.58 -13.13 23.80
CA ASP A 355 1.22 -13.25 25.12
C ASP A 355 2.46 -12.37 25.16
N GLU A 356 2.36 -11.27 25.91
CA GLU A 356 3.43 -10.28 26.06
C GLU A 356 4.73 -10.91 26.60
N ASP A 357 4.64 -11.98 27.40
CA ASP A 357 5.81 -12.64 27.99
C ASP A 357 6.62 -13.45 26.95
N LYS A 358 6.08 -13.67 25.75
CA LYS A 358 6.77 -14.38 24.65
C LYS A 358 7.59 -13.47 23.75
N LEU A 359 7.46 -12.15 23.89
CA LEU A 359 8.25 -11.17 23.14
C LEU A 359 9.73 -11.28 23.54
N ARG A 360 10.61 -11.23 22.55
CA ARG A 360 12.05 -11.50 22.74
C ARG A 360 12.89 -10.23 22.76
N SER A 361 12.55 -9.29 21.88
CA SER A 361 13.35 -8.13 21.53
C SER A 361 12.79 -6.84 22.13
N ILE A 362 11.45 -6.74 22.23
CA ILE A 362 10.75 -5.53 22.71
C ILE A 362 10.24 -5.66 24.15
N THR A 363 10.19 -4.52 24.85
CA THR A 363 9.47 -4.36 26.13
C THR A 363 8.29 -3.42 25.94
N LEU A 364 7.10 -3.82 26.41
CA LEU A 364 5.89 -3.03 26.27
C LEU A 364 5.66 -2.09 27.46
N HIS A 365 5.31 -0.84 27.15
CA HIS A 365 4.93 0.18 28.13
C HIS A 365 3.54 0.72 27.80
N HIS A 366 2.54 0.35 28.61
CA HIS A 366 1.16 0.80 28.39
C HIS A 366 0.86 2.12 29.09
N HIS A 367 0.33 3.07 28.33
CA HIS A 367 -0.15 4.37 28.80
C HIS A 367 -1.65 4.48 28.50
N VAL A 368 -2.45 4.81 29.52
CA VAL A 368 -3.91 4.98 29.39
C VAL A 368 -4.25 6.46 29.37
N GLY A 369 -4.82 6.93 28.27
CA GLY A 369 -5.24 8.31 28.10
C GLY A 369 -5.57 8.64 26.64
N ARG A 370 -6.10 9.84 26.41
CA ARG A 370 -6.50 10.26 25.05
C ARG A 370 -5.36 10.96 24.34
N THR A 371 -5.01 10.46 23.15
CA THR A 371 -3.97 11.04 22.27
C THR A 371 -4.31 12.44 21.78
N THR A 372 -5.59 12.78 21.69
CA THR A 372 -6.08 14.13 21.34
C THR A 372 -6.02 15.13 22.49
N VAL A 373 -5.47 14.76 23.65
CA VAL A 373 -5.38 15.62 24.85
C VAL A 373 -3.92 15.80 25.25
N LYS A 374 -3.44 17.04 25.18
CA LYS A 374 -2.04 17.40 25.49
C LYS A 374 -1.53 16.86 26.84
N ARG A 375 -2.30 17.04 27.93
CA ARG A 375 -1.88 16.61 29.27
C ARG A 375 -1.70 15.09 29.39
N ASP A 376 -2.48 14.34 28.61
CA ASP A 376 -2.46 12.88 28.64
C ASP A 376 -1.22 12.41 27.84
N LEU A 377 -0.88 13.08 26.73
CA LEU A 377 0.36 12.83 25.97
C LEU A 377 1.65 13.19 26.72
N GLU A 378 1.61 14.19 27.60
CA GLU A 378 2.78 14.63 28.39
C GLU A 378 3.31 13.57 29.37
N VAL A 379 2.57 12.49 29.62
CA VAL A 379 3.03 11.35 30.44
C VAL A 379 4.01 10.44 29.70
N VAL A 380 3.99 10.46 28.38
CA VAL A 380 4.88 9.67 27.51
C VAL A 380 6.18 10.44 27.33
N PRO A 381 7.37 9.80 27.38
CA PRO A 381 8.65 10.47 27.16
C PRO A 381 8.86 10.78 25.66
N LEU A 382 8.03 11.67 25.12
CA LEU A 382 7.96 11.93 23.68
C LEU A 382 9.30 12.32 23.09
N ARG A 383 10.15 13.07 23.80
CA ARG A 383 11.47 13.53 23.32
C ARG A 383 12.44 12.39 23.00
N GLU A 384 12.30 11.27 23.71
CA GLU A 384 13.19 10.11 23.64
C GLU A 384 12.76 9.08 22.58
N MET A 385 11.62 9.28 21.94
CA MET A 385 11.11 8.38 20.89
C MET A 385 11.90 8.56 19.59
N ASP A 386 12.27 7.43 18.99
CA ASP A 386 12.89 7.34 17.65
C ASP A 386 11.82 7.40 16.57
N SER A 387 10.67 6.76 16.81
CA SER A 387 9.52 6.80 15.92
C SER A 387 8.18 6.88 16.66
N VAL A 388 7.22 7.55 16.02
CA VAL A 388 5.84 7.68 16.49
C VAL A 388 4.90 7.26 15.37
N LEU A 389 4.09 6.24 15.61
CA LEU A 389 3.04 5.78 14.71
C LEU A 389 1.69 6.23 15.26
N ILE A 390 1.00 7.09 14.51
CA ILE A 390 -0.36 7.54 14.79
C ILE A 390 -1.30 6.71 13.93
N LEU A 391 -1.99 5.76 14.56
CA LEU A 391 -2.77 4.72 13.91
C LEU A 391 -4.26 5.06 13.91
N ALA A 392 -4.99 4.59 12.91
CA ALA A 392 -6.45 4.69 12.92
C ALA A 392 -7.03 3.82 14.05
N ASP A 393 -7.86 4.41 14.90
CA ASP A 393 -8.45 3.71 16.04
C ASP A 393 -9.57 2.77 15.57
N GLU A 394 -9.55 1.52 16.03
CA GLU A 394 -10.55 0.50 15.68
C GLU A 394 -11.99 1.00 15.92
N ARG A 395 -12.21 1.77 16.98
CA ARG A 395 -13.55 2.27 17.35
C ARG A 395 -14.10 3.30 16.36
N HIS A 396 -13.22 3.96 15.60
CA HIS A 396 -13.57 5.02 14.66
C HIS A 396 -13.29 4.65 13.20
N GLU A 397 -12.80 3.45 12.92
CA GLU A 397 -12.46 2.96 11.57
C GLU A 397 -13.67 2.99 10.61
N ALA A 398 -14.89 2.80 11.14
CA ALA A 398 -16.13 2.90 10.36
C ALA A 398 -16.42 4.33 9.86
N SER A 399 -15.74 5.35 10.38
CA SER A 399 -15.88 6.76 10.03
C SER A 399 -14.51 7.36 9.65
N PRO A 400 -14.03 7.12 8.40
CA PRO A 400 -12.69 7.52 7.97
C PRO A 400 -12.35 8.99 8.24
N LEU A 401 -13.28 9.90 7.94
CA LEU A 401 -13.08 11.34 8.14
C LEU A 401 -12.90 11.73 9.61
N GLU A 402 -13.63 11.08 10.53
CA GLU A 402 -13.50 11.37 11.97
C GLU A 402 -12.21 10.79 12.53
N SER A 403 -11.84 9.58 12.10
CA SER A 403 -10.56 8.95 12.45
C SER A 403 -9.38 9.82 12.01
N ASP A 404 -9.36 10.26 10.75
CA ASP A 404 -8.28 11.09 10.22
C ASP A 404 -8.15 12.43 10.95
N ALA A 405 -9.28 13.06 11.30
CA ALA A 405 -9.28 14.30 12.04
C ALA A 405 -8.64 14.14 13.44
N GLN A 406 -8.88 13.01 14.11
CA GLN A 406 -8.24 12.69 15.39
C GLN A 406 -6.73 12.44 15.21
N ASN A 407 -6.33 11.70 14.18
CA ASN A 407 -4.92 11.43 13.88
C ASN A 407 -4.14 12.72 13.60
N LEU A 408 -4.70 13.62 12.79
CA LEU A 408 -4.10 14.93 12.53
C LEU A 408 -4.02 15.81 13.79
N ALA A 409 -5.03 15.76 14.68
CA ALA A 409 -4.99 16.48 15.94
C ALA A 409 -3.87 15.95 16.86
N THR A 410 -3.75 14.63 16.98
CA THR A 410 -2.68 13.96 17.74
C THR A 410 -1.30 14.34 17.19
N LEU A 411 -1.13 14.34 15.87
CA LEU A 411 0.12 14.74 15.21
C LEU A 411 0.56 16.15 15.61
N LEU A 412 -0.35 17.12 15.50
CA LEU A 412 -0.05 18.51 15.84
C LEU A 412 0.30 18.69 17.32
N LEU A 413 -0.38 17.96 18.21
CA LEU A 413 -0.07 17.99 19.65
C LEU A 413 1.30 17.38 19.95
N ILE A 414 1.66 16.25 19.34
CA ILE A 414 2.96 15.61 19.55
C ILE A 414 4.08 16.55 19.09
N ARG A 415 3.94 17.18 17.91
CA ARG A 415 4.90 18.17 17.41
C ARG A 415 5.02 19.38 18.33
N ASP A 416 3.89 19.93 18.82
CA ASP A 416 3.88 21.05 19.77
C ASP A 416 4.58 20.70 21.10
N ILE A 417 4.32 19.51 21.64
CA ILE A 417 4.97 19.05 22.89
C ILE A 417 6.48 18.87 22.67
N ARG A 418 6.89 18.20 21.58
CA ARG A 418 8.32 17.99 21.27
C ARG A 418 9.06 19.30 21.08
N GLN A 419 8.48 20.24 20.33
CA GLN A 419 9.04 21.58 20.16
C GLN A 419 9.16 22.32 21.50
N SER A 420 8.12 22.26 22.33
CA SER A 420 8.13 22.86 23.68
C SER A 420 9.18 22.23 24.60
N CYS A 421 9.45 20.93 24.48
CA CYS A 421 10.51 20.26 25.23
C CYS A 421 11.90 20.70 24.76
N LYS A 422 12.12 20.76 23.44
CA LYS A 422 13.36 21.25 22.84
C LYS A 422 13.70 22.68 23.28
N GLU A 423 12.73 23.58 23.26
CA GLU A 423 12.92 24.97 23.71
C GLU A 423 13.30 25.07 25.20
N ARG A 424 12.75 24.18 26.05
CA ARG A 424 13.09 24.10 27.47
C ARG A 424 14.52 23.58 27.69
N ASP A 425 14.94 22.57 26.94
CA ASP A 425 16.29 22.00 27.00
C ASP A 425 17.33 23.01 26.50
N ASP A 426 17.04 23.72 25.41
CA ASP A 426 17.89 24.79 24.88
C ASP A 426 18.03 25.93 25.88
N ALA A 427 16.94 26.34 26.54
CA ALA A 427 16.98 27.37 27.57
C ALA A 427 17.78 26.93 28.81
N ALA A 428 17.66 25.67 29.22
CA ALA A 428 18.42 25.10 30.34
C ALA A 428 19.94 25.06 30.03
N SER A 429 20.32 24.57 28.86
CA SER A 429 21.72 24.49 28.43
C SER A 429 22.38 25.87 28.26
N LEU A 430 21.65 26.87 27.76
CA LEU A 430 22.11 28.27 27.70
C LEU A 430 22.32 28.87 29.10
N SER A 431 21.48 28.50 30.06
CA SER A 431 21.58 28.96 31.45
C SER A 431 22.79 28.35 32.16
N GLU A 432 23.09 27.07 31.94
CA GLU A 432 24.29 26.40 32.46
C GLU A 432 25.59 26.95 31.84
N ARG A 433 25.60 27.17 30.51
CA ARG A 433 26.75 27.78 29.81
C ARG A 433 27.07 29.19 30.31
N LYS A 434 26.04 29.96 30.67
CA LYS A 434 26.20 31.31 31.22
C LYS A 434 26.74 31.31 32.66
N LEU A 435 26.53 30.23 33.41
CA LEU A 435 27.05 30.06 34.77
C LEU A 435 28.55 29.67 34.79
N LEU A 436 29.05 29.04 33.72
CA LEU A 436 30.42 28.50 33.63
C LEU A 436 31.46 29.47 33.03
N SER A 437 31.09 30.72 32.74
CA SER A 437 32.00 31.77 32.21
C SER A 437 32.97 31.27 31.14
N ILE A 438 32.44 30.65 30.08
CA ILE A 438 33.22 30.44 28.86
C ILE A 438 32.68 31.47 27.85
N GLU A 439 33.47 32.51 27.61
CA GLU A 439 33.29 33.35 26.42
C GLU A 439 33.58 32.47 25.21
N ASP A 440 32.56 32.09 24.45
CA ASP A 440 32.77 31.57 23.12
C ASP A 440 31.86 32.29 22.11
N ASP A 441 32.51 32.62 21.01
CA ASP A 441 32.09 33.49 19.94
C ASP A 441 30.89 32.89 19.18
N GLY A 442 30.00 33.77 18.73
CA GLY A 442 28.76 33.41 18.07
C GLY A 442 29.01 32.56 16.83
N SER A 443 28.86 31.25 16.95
CA SER A 443 28.93 30.34 15.82
C SER A 443 27.61 29.58 15.70
N ARG A 444 26.87 30.00 14.66
CA ARG A 444 25.94 29.24 13.82
C ARG A 444 25.16 28.11 14.52
N ARG A 445 23.84 28.33 14.69
CA ARG A 445 22.85 27.23 14.61
C ARG A 445 23.22 26.39 13.39
N SER A 446 23.79 25.21 13.60
CA SER A 446 24.05 24.27 12.53
C SER A 446 22.72 23.90 11.90
N LEU A 447 22.72 23.65 10.60
CA LEU A 447 21.58 23.13 9.85
C LEU A 447 21.23 21.68 10.23
N ASP A 448 21.80 21.15 11.31
CA ASP A 448 21.61 19.79 11.84
C ASP A 448 20.45 19.73 12.86
N ASP A 449 19.61 20.77 12.92
CA ASP A 449 18.55 20.95 13.92
C ASP A 449 17.23 20.20 13.59
N VAL A 450 17.34 19.10 12.83
CA VAL A 450 16.20 18.27 12.41
C VAL A 450 15.74 17.45 13.62
N ASP A 451 14.43 17.48 13.88
CA ASP A 451 13.83 16.62 14.90
C ASP A 451 13.99 15.16 14.45
N ASP A 452 14.96 14.43 15.00
CA ASP A 452 15.36 13.07 14.61
C ASP A 452 14.25 12.00 14.74
N CYS A 453 13.09 12.35 15.28
CA CYS A 453 11.95 11.45 15.41
C CYS A 453 11.16 11.35 14.11
N SER A 454 11.06 10.14 13.57
CA SER A 454 10.15 9.83 12.47
C SER A 454 8.71 9.79 12.98
N ILE A 455 7.80 10.57 12.37
CA ILE A 455 6.38 10.52 12.71
C ILE A 455 5.60 10.07 11.49
N ILE A 456 4.81 9.01 11.66
CA ILE A 456 4.03 8.34 10.63
C ILE A 456 2.57 8.46 11.04
N CYS A 457 1.76 8.99 10.13
CA CYS A 457 0.35 9.23 10.36
C CYS A 457 -0.45 8.41 9.37
N GLU A 458 -1.23 7.45 9.88
CA GLU A 458 -2.19 6.69 9.09
C GLU A 458 -3.38 7.58 8.74
N ILE A 459 -3.76 7.57 7.47
CA ILE A 459 -4.93 8.25 6.93
C ILE A 459 -5.78 7.22 6.18
N LEU A 460 -7.09 7.24 6.41
CA LEU A 460 -8.06 6.34 5.80
C LEU A 460 -8.78 6.96 4.58
N ASP A 461 -8.94 8.28 4.53
CA ASP A 461 -9.65 8.96 3.43
C ASP A 461 -8.69 9.71 2.48
N SER A 462 -8.78 9.39 1.19
CA SER A 462 -7.98 10.01 0.13
C SER A 462 -8.14 11.54 0.06
N ARG A 463 -9.31 12.11 0.40
CA ARG A 463 -9.51 13.56 0.40
C ARG A 463 -8.79 14.21 1.57
N THR A 464 -8.80 13.58 2.74
CA THR A 464 -8.00 14.06 3.89
C THR A 464 -6.51 14.06 3.56
N SER A 465 -6.03 13.00 2.91
CA SER A 465 -4.64 12.89 2.44
C SER A 465 -4.28 14.02 1.47
N ALA A 466 -5.15 14.32 0.50
CA ALA A 466 -4.95 15.42 -0.43
C ALA A 466 -4.82 16.78 0.28
N VAL A 467 -5.65 17.04 1.29
CA VAL A 467 -5.57 18.28 2.09
C VAL A 467 -4.27 18.35 2.90
N ALA A 468 -3.88 17.25 3.54
CA ALA A 468 -2.64 17.17 4.32
C ALA A 468 -1.39 17.42 3.46
N ARG A 469 -1.36 16.88 2.23
CA ARG A 469 -0.24 17.05 1.28
C ARG A 469 -0.15 18.45 0.68
N VAL A 470 -1.28 19.11 0.40
CA VAL A 470 -1.30 20.46 -0.17
C VAL A 470 -0.90 21.52 0.86
N ASN A 471 -1.22 21.30 2.13
CA ASN A 471 -0.88 22.24 3.19
C ASN A 471 0.58 22.07 3.63
N SER A 472 1.48 22.91 3.12
CA SER A 472 2.93 22.85 3.41
C SER A 472 3.29 22.83 4.90
N SER A 473 2.46 23.43 5.76
CA SER A 473 2.69 23.44 7.21
C SER A 473 2.42 22.09 7.88
N ILE A 474 1.55 21.27 7.28
CA ILE A 474 1.14 19.94 7.75
C ILE A 474 1.92 18.85 7.00
N ALA A 475 2.12 19.01 5.69
CA ALA A 475 2.85 18.07 4.84
C ALA A 475 4.26 17.77 5.36
N ALA A 476 4.95 18.75 5.95
CA ALA A 476 6.29 18.59 6.51
C ALA A 476 6.32 18.00 7.93
N GLN A 477 5.17 17.77 8.57
CA GLN A 477 5.09 17.34 9.98
C GLN A 477 5.14 15.83 10.16
N ALA A 478 4.83 15.04 9.14
CA ALA A 478 4.81 13.59 9.21
C ALA A 478 4.91 13.00 7.82
N GLU A 479 5.24 11.72 7.78
CA GLU A 479 4.99 10.89 6.62
C GLU A 479 3.55 10.34 6.70
N TYR A 480 2.78 10.51 5.63
CA TYR A 480 1.38 10.13 5.59
C TYR A 480 1.22 8.84 4.78
N VAL A 481 0.63 7.83 5.39
CA VAL A 481 0.32 6.54 4.75
C VAL A 481 -1.19 6.45 4.56
N LEU A 482 -1.63 6.39 3.30
CA LEU A 482 -3.03 6.24 2.94
C LEU A 482 -3.38 4.74 2.88
N SER A 483 -3.80 4.15 4.00
CA SER A 483 -3.93 2.70 4.12
C SER A 483 -5.01 2.12 3.19
N HIS A 484 -6.23 2.69 3.22
CA HIS A 484 -7.32 2.27 2.32
C HIS A 484 -6.96 2.42 0.84
N GLY A 485 -6.30 3.52 0.45
CA GLY A 485 -5.91 3.77 -0.93
C GLY A 485 -4.90 2.75 -1.44
N ILE A 486 -3.94 2.35 -0.60
CA ILE A 486 -2.97 1.30 -0.94
C ILE A 486 -3.68 -0.05 -1.07
N CYS A 487 -4.58 -0.41 -0.15
CA CYS A 487 -5.38 -1.63 -0.28
C CYS A 487 -6.19 -1.65 -1.59
N ALA A 488 -6.84 -0.54 -1.94
CA ALA A 488 -7.61 -0.41 -3.17
C ALA A 488 -6.73 -0.60 -4.42
N LYS A 489 -5.54 0.02 -4.44
CA LYS A 489 -4.53 -0.17 -5.49
C LYS A 489 -4.13 -1.63 -5.63
N ILE A 490 -3.81 -2.30 -4.52
CA ILE A 490 -3.40 -3.71 -4.51
C ILE A 490 -4.53 -4.62 -5.01
N LEU A 491 -5.75 -4.45 -4.52
CA LEU A 491 -6.92 -5.22 -4.95
C LEU A 491 -7.14 -5.09 -6.46
N ALA A 492 -7.04 -3.86 -6.99
CA ALA A 492 -7.17 -3.59 -8.42
C ALA A 492 -6.01 -4.20 -9.24
N MET A 493 -4.76 -4.08 -8.79
CA MET A 493 -3.59 -4.69 -9.45
C MET A 493 -3.72 -6.21 -9.55
N VAL A 494 -4.07 -6.88 -8.44
CA VAL A 494 -4.28 -8.34 -8.41
C VAL A 494 -5.49 -8.73 -9.27
N ALA A 495 -6.52 -7.88 -9.34
CA ALA A 495 -7.66 -8.09 -10.22
C ALA A 495 -7.35 -7.89 -11.70
N MET A 496 -6.31 -7.16 -12.07
CA MET A 496 -5.89 -7.06 -13.46
C MET A 496 -4.90 -8.17 -13.85
N ARG A 497 -4.00 -8.54 -12.92
CA ARG A 497 -2.97 -9.58 -13.14
C ARG A 497 -2.71 -10.34 -11.84
N ARG A 498 -3.09 -11.61 -11.77
CA ARG A 498 -2.90 -12.46 -10.58
C ARG A 498 -1.43 -12.60 -10.17
N GLU A 499 -0.51 -12.58 -11.12
CA GLU A 499 0.93 -12.75 -10.89
C GLU A 499 1.51 -11.62 -10.04
N VAL A 500 0.88 -10.44 -10.08
CA VAL A 500 1.30 -9.28 -9.29
C VAL A 500 1.17 -9.55 -7.79
N LYS A 501 0.22 -10.39 -7.35
CA LYS A 501 0.11 -10.80 -5.94
C LYS A 501 1.43 -11.35 -5.42
N ALA A 502 2.05 -12.27 -6.15
CA ALA A 502 3.31 -12.89 -5.72
C ALA A 502 4.47 -11.89 -5.69
N ILE A 503 4.48 -10.88 -6.57
CA ILE A 503 5.44 -9.77 -6.52
C ILE A 503 5.23 -8.95 -5.23
N LEU A 504 3.97 -8.62 -4.91
CA LEU A 504 3.62 -7.85 -3.73
C LEU A 504 3.97 -8.58 -2.43
N ASP A 505 3.67 -9.89 -2.35
CA ASP A 505 4.06 -10.74 -1.22
C ASP A 505 5.58 -10.66 -1.00
N GLU A 506 6.40 -10.77 -2.05
CA GLU A 506 7.86 -10.72 -1.95
C GLU A 506 8.37 -9.31 -1.54
N LEU A 507 7.81 -8.23 -2.10
CA LEU A 507 8.17 -6.85 -1.74
C LEU A 507 7.86 -6.50 -0.28
N LEU A 508 6.77 -7.06 0.27
CA LEU A 508 6.30 -6.78 1.62
C LEU A 508 6.86 -7.74 2.67
N THR A 509 7.67 -8.74 2.27
CA THR A 509 8.35 -9.63 3.21
C THR A 509 9.63 -9.01 3.79
N ASP A 510 9.94 -9.35 5.04
CA ASP A 510 11.15 -8.89 5.74
C ASP A 510 12.46 -9.59 5.28
N ASP A 511 12.38 -10.44 4.25
CA ASP A 511 13.45 -11.31 3.74
C ASP A 511 14.45 -10.61 2.81
N GLY A 512 14.38 -9.27 2.71
CA GLY A 512 15.44 -8.45 2.09
C GLY A 512 15.22 -8.07 0.63
N HIS A 513 14.01 -8.21 0.11
CA HIS A 513 13.59 -7.68 -1.19
C HIS A 513 12.63 -6.49 -1.07
N SER A 514 12.58 -5.84 0.10
CA SER A 514 11.79 -4.62 0.28
C SER A 514 12.50 -3.41 -0.34
N PRO A 515 11.76 -2.49 -0.97
CA PRO A 515 12.33 -1.23 -1.43
C PRO A 515 13.00 -0.47 -0.28
N MET A 516 14.09 0.23 -0.60
CA MET A 516 14.85 1.04 0.33
C MET A 516 15.09 2.44 -0.24
N VAL A 517 15.06 3.45 0.63
CA VAL A 517 15.40 4.84 0.29
C VAL A 517 16.67 5.22 1.03
N PHE A 518 17.68 5.66 0.29
CA PHE A 518 18.95 6.10 0.87
C PHE A 518 19.51 7.34 0.17
N PRO A 519 20.26 8.18 0.88
CA PRO A 519 20.89 9.35 0.27
C PRO A 519 21.99 8.92 -0.72
N ALA A 520 22.13 9.70 -1.79
CA ALA A 520 23.15 9.51 -2.82
C ALA A 520 24.58 9.57 -2.26
N SER A 521 24.78 10.16 -1.08
CA SER A 521 26.04 10.09 -0.33
C SER A 521 26.50 8.66 0.01
N LYS A 522 25.58 7.67 0.07
CA LYS A 522 25.96 6.26 0.28
C LYS A 522 26.63 5.64 -0.94
N LEU A 523 26.48 6.24 -2.12
CA LEU A 523 27.32 5.94 -3.28
C LEU A 523 28.60 6.78 -3.14
N ASP A 524 29.50 6.35 -2.26
CA ASP A 524 30.71 7.05 -1.85
C ASP A 524 31.63 7.29 -3.06
N GLY A 525 31.61 8.50 -3.59
CA GLY A 525 32.57 9.00 -4.57
C GLY A 525 33.69 9.75 -3.89
N VAL A 526 34.47 9.13 -2.99
CA VAL A 526 35.62 9.73 -2.28
C VAL A 526 35.36 11.20 -1.89
N THR A 527 34.58 11.42 -0.82
CA THR A 527 34.54 12.66 -0.01
C THR A 527 33.79 13.91 -0.54
N GLY A 528 32.91 13.82 -1.56
CA GLY A 528 32.12 14.99 -2.05
C GLY A 528 30.72 14.68 -2.60
N ASP A 529 30.00 15.72 -3.06
CA ASP A 529 28.78 15.56 -3.88
C ASP A 529 29.09 14.60 -5.05
N PRO A 530 28.18 13.66 -5.42
CA PRO A 530 28.42 12.69 -6.49
C PRO A 530 28.80 13.33 -7.84
N GLY A 531 28.53 14.63 -8.01
CA GLY A 531 28.92 15.38 -9.18
C GLY A 531 28.01 15.08 -10.37
N ARG A 532 28.58 15.06 -11.57
CA ARG A 532 27.83 14.76 -12.80
C ARG A 532 27.98 13.29 -13.18
N THR A 533 26.88 12.58 -13.18
CA THR A 533 26.80 11.18 -13.61
C THR A 533 25.40 10.83 -14.07
N SER A 534 25.26 9.74 -14.82
CA SER A 534 23.98 9.23 -15.30
C SER A 534 23.35 8.27 -14.28
N PHE A 535 22.02 8.12 -14.34
CA PHE A 535 21.34 7.13 -13.50
C PHE A 535 21.82 5.71 -13.81
N ALA A 536 22.07 5.39 -15.08
CA ALA A 536 22.58 4.09 -15.51
C ALA A 536 23.97 3.78 -14.88
N ALA A 537 24.83 4.79 -14.75
CA ALA A 537 26.14 4.64 -14.10
C ALA A 537 26.00 4.39 -12.59
N LEU A 538 25.08 5.10 -11.90
CA LEU A 538 24.80 4.84 -10.48
C LEU A 538 24.20 3.44 -10.28
N ALA A 539 23.27 3.04 -11.15
CA ALA A 539 22.60 1.74 -11.11
C ALA A 539 23.60 0.59 -11.26
N ARG A 540 24.60 0.75 -12.14
CA ARG A 540 25.71 -0.20 -12.27
C ARG A 540 26.49 -0.39 -10.97
N VAL A 541 26.85 0.72 -10.30
CA VAL A 541 27.61 0.66 -9.02
C VAL A 541 26.78 0.01 -7.91
N ALA A 542 25.50 0.33 -7.82
CA ALA A 542 24.60 -0.27 -6.85
C ALA A 542 24.45 -1.79 -7.07
N MET A 543 24.39 -2.22 -8.33
CA MET A 543 24.27 -3.65 -8.68
C MET A 543 25.47 -4.48 -8.24
N ASP A 544 26.68 -3.91 -8.17
CA ASP A 544 27.86 -4.59 -7.61
C ASP A 544 27.70 -4.94 -6.12
N LYS A 545 26.74 -4.31 -5.44
CA LYS A 545 26.35 -4.61 -4.05
C LYS A 545 24.99 -5.29 -3.94
N HIS A 546 24.50 -5.88 -5.03
CA HIS A 546 23.18 -6.52 -5.08
C HIS A 546 22.00 -5.56 -4.79
N VAL A 547 22.13 -4.28 -5.15
CA VAL A 547 21.03 -3.31 -5.06
C VAL A 547 20.58 -2.92 -6.47
N LEU A 548 19.29 -3.09 -6.77
CA LEU A 548 18.70 -2.63 -8.03
C LEU A 548 18.13 -1.24 -7.85
N LEU A 549 18.72 -0.22 -8.47
CA LEU A 549 18.12 1.11 -8.47
C LEU A 549 16.82 1.12 -9.29
N LEU A 550 15.74 1.55 -8.67
CA LEU A 550 14.42 1.72 -9.27
C LEU A 550 14.18 3.16 -9.73
N GLY A 551 14.75 4.13 -9.02
CA GLY A 551 14.46 5.54 -9.23
C GLY A 551 15.21 6.46 -8.27
N TYR A 552 14.79 7.73 -8.23
CA TYR A 552 15.38 8.75 -7.38
C TYR A 552 14.40 9.88 -7.07
N GLN A 553 14.73 10.68 -6.06
CA GLN A 553 14.06 11.92 -5.73
C GLN A 553 15.12 13.01 -5.50
N LYS A 554 15.15 14.01 -6.38
CA LYS A 554 16.06 15.16 -6.21
C LYS A 554 15.47 16.14 -5.23
N ILE A 555 16.30 16.71 -4.35
CA ILE A 555 15.81 17.64 -3.32
C ILE A 555 15.18 18.89 -3.91
N VAL A 556 15.77 19.44 -4.97
CA VAL A 556 15.30 20.69 -5.58
C VAL A 556 13.93 20.52 -6.24
N GLU A 557 13.72 19.36 -6.87
CA GLU A 557 12.48 19.05 -7.59
C GLU A 557 11.41 18.48 -6.66
N GLY A 558 11.83 17.77 -5.61
CA GLY A 558 10.96 17.15 -4.61
C GLY A 558 10.08 16.01 -5.13
N GLN A 559 10.06 15.77 -6.44
CA GLN A 559 9.26 14.72 -7.07
C GLN A 559 10.03 13.39 -7.09
N LEU A 560 9.37 12.32 -6.65
CA LEU A 560 9.85 10.96 -6.82
C LEU A 560 9.71 10.54 -8.29
N ILE A 561 10.79 10.03 -8.88
CA ILE A 561 10.82 9.51 -10.24
C ILE A 561 11.27 8.05 -10.20
N LEU A 562 10.31 7.14 -10.39
CA LEU A 562 10.58 5.73 -10.66
C LEU A 562 10.74 5.51 -12.17
N ASN A 563 11.59 4.55 -12.56
CA ASN A 563 11.94 4.24 -13.94
C ASN A 563 12.25 5.51 -14.79
N PRO A 564 13.37 6.21 -14.51
CA PRO A 564 13.72 7.41 -15.24
C PRO A 564 13.92 7.11 -16.72
N GLN A 565 13.20 7.84 -17.59
CA GLN A 565 13.18 7.59 -19.04
C GLN A 565 14.51 7.89 -19.75
N LYS A 566 15.38 8.71 -19.15
CA LYS A 566 16.67 9.13 -19.71
C LYS A 566 17.82 8.62 -18.85
N LYS A 567 17.95 7.29 -18.75
CA LYS A 567 18.92 6.63 -17.85
C LYS A 567 20.38 7.02 -18.13
N ASP A 568 20.75 7.24 -19.39
CA ASP A 568 22.12 7.52 -19.80
C ASP A 568 22.50 9.01 -19.78
N VAL A 569 21.53 9.91 -19.56
CA VAL A 569 21.80 11.34 -19.55
C VAL A 569 22.45 11.73 -18.22
N GLU A 570 23.62 12.36 -18.30
CA GLU A 570 24.28 12.89 -17.11
C GLU A 570 23.45 13.99 -16.45
N SER A 571 23.32 13.88 -15.13
CA SER A 571 22.67 14.89 -14.32
C SER A 571 23.57 15.26 -13.14
N LEU A 572 23.39 16.47 -12.60
CA LEU A 572 24.06 16.87 -11.37
C LEU A 572 23.31 16.23 -10.19
N TRP A 573 24.07 15.60 -9.30
CA TRP A 573 23.59 14.95 -8.09
C TRP A 573 24.16 15.64 -6.86
N SER A 574 23.29 15.88 -5.88
CA SER A 574 23.67 16.29 -4.54
C SER A 574 23.81 15.07 -3.65
N LYS A 575 24.70 15.13 -2.66
CA LYS A 575 24.84 14.11 -1.61
C LYS A 575 23.54 13.82 -0.83
N HIS A 576 22.61 14.77 -0.85
CA HIS A 576 21.34 14.68 -0.14
C HIS A 576 20.19 14.18 -1.03
N ASP A 577 20.37 14.10 -2.36
CA ASP A 577 19.38 13.50 -3.25
C ASP A 577 19.12 12.06 -2.79
N LEU A 578 17.87 11.61 -2.87
CA LEU A 578 17.48 10.28 -2.42
C LEU A 578 17.43 9.33 -3.61
N LEU A 579 17.91 8.11 -3.40
CA LEU A 579 17.85 7.02 -4.36
C LEU A 579 16.93 5.94 -3.83
N VAL A 580 16.19 5.32 -4.76
CA VAL A 580 15.29 4.21 -4.46
C VAL A 580 15.91 2.94 -5.01
N GLY A 581 16.19 2.00 -4.12
CA GLY A 581 16.76 0.69 -4.44
C GLY A 581 15.83 -0.46 -4.04
N LEU A 582 16.12 -1.64 -4.57
CA LEU A 582 15.56 -2.95 -4.19
C LEU A 582 16.69 -3.91 -3.83
#